data_AF-A0A5Q4VHR2-F1
#
_entry.id   AF-A0A5Q4VHR2-F1
#
_cell.length_a   1.000
_cell.length_b   1.000
_cell.length_c   1.000
_cell.angle_alpha   90.00
_cell.angle_beta   90.00
_cell.angle_gamma   90.00
#
_symmetry.space_group_name_H-M   'P 1'
#
loop_
_entity.id
_entity.type
_entity.pdbx_description
1 polymer ?
#
loop_
_entity_poly.entity_id
_entity_poly.type
_entity_poly.pdbx_seq_one_letter_code
_entity_poly.pdbx_strand_id
1 'polypeptide(L)'
;MKKRILYGEANYSAIVRENGYFVDKTAYIQKLETVKNAVFLRPRRFGKSLLCTMLESYYSVLYKENFEELFSHTWIGKNPTRLHNSLMVLSLDFSVVETGDMQVMEKSFNSSVNLVLENILYLHSSFFEDTDVKIRHESSATENLNQLLRAISRKNAPSLYVIIDEYDNFANQLITGHKDHLYKQLMADDGFLKTFFKLLKEGRKTGAIHNVFITGVLPVTMDELASGFNIATFITLEPDFENMIGFTQSEVDLLLDDIYRDYDINPDTRNEVQDVIKNQYNGYHFINPEGEAVYNSTILQYFLSWFTKYRTMPKHLTDMNLKTDILWVKRITGSNPELTEGFVTQLTTQNSIDYDDTLLTQKFNMSQFFEKGFFPISFFYLGMLTRKNDFALTLPNLNMRRIFVEYFNELYRIDVSTGYGDMMQHFVKTLDLKALFAGYWQEYVSQLPEAVFNQVNENFYRTTFYELCSRYLSRWFTWNVERSYPKGRTDLEFVGKYNECFAGIRMVIEFKYFSNAAFKKFNTSIENFTMISEDTEQIAGYVEGLKKEYPEAKVSQHVIYCFGNGGFKVFDI
;
A
#
# COMPACT_ATOMS: atom_id res chain seq x y z
N MET A 1 30.42 10.59 -1.61
CA MET A 1 29.94 9.43 -0.84
C MET A 1 28.89 8.73 -1.68
N LYS A 2 28.77 7.39 -1.69
CA LYS A 2 27.70 6.72 -2.44
C LYS A 2 26.34 7.05 -1.83
N LYS A 3 25.29 7.19 -2.65
CA LYS A 3 23.93 7.37 -2.13
C LYS A 3 23.45 6.12 -1.40
N ARG A 4 22.53 6.27 -0.43
CA ARG A 4 22.02 5.16 0.39
C ARG A 4 20.50 5.03 0.32
N ILE A 5 19.98 3.81 0.45
CA ILE A 5 18.56 3.58 0.68
C ILE A 5 18.29 3.69 2.18
N LEU A 6 17.57 4.73 2.60
CA LEU A 6 17.23 5.00 3.99
C LEU A 6 15.83 4.46 4.29
N TYR A 7 15.73 3.14 4.33
CA TYR A 7 14.45 2.47 4.55
C TYR A 7 13.83 2.85 5.91
N GLY A 8 12.60 3.35 5.87
CA GLY A 8 11.85 3.76 7.06
C GLY A 8 12.16 5.17 7.55
N GLU A 9 13.03 5.92 6.88
CA GLU A 9 13.28 7.32 7.19
C GLU A 9 12.14 8.21 6.66
N ALA A 10 11.58 9.02 7.55
CA ALA A 10 10.48 9.95 7.25
C ALA A 10 10.89 11.42 7.40
N ASN A 11 12.12 11.70 7.82
CA ASN A 11 12.67 13.04 7.93
C ASN A 11 13.37 13.44 6.62
N TYR A 12 12.75 14.35 5.88
CA TYR A 12 13.30 14.86 4.61
C TYR A 12 14.72 15.41 4.76
N SER A 13 15.00 16.18 5.81
CA SER A 13 16.33 16.75 6.03
C SER A 13 17.40 15.69 6.28
N ALA A 14 17.04 14.59 6.96
CA ALA A 14 17.94 13.47 7.17
C ALA A 14 18.26 12.76 5.84
N ILE A 15 17.25 12.55 4.98
CA ILE A 15 17.46 11.96 3.65
C ILE A 15 18.47 12.76 2.83
N VAL A 16 18.34 14.09 2.81
CA VAL A 16 19.28 14.94 2.07
C VAL A 16 20.68 14.89 2.69
N ARG A 17 20.79 15.10 4.01
CA ARG A 17 22.07 15.20 4.73
C ARG A 17 22.86 13.90 4.77
N GLU A 18 22.18 12.77 4.80
CA GLU A 18 22.80 11.45 4.76
C GLU A 18 23.06 10.95 3.33
N ASN A 19 22.83 11.82 2.33
CA ASN A 19 23.00 11.51 0.91
C ASN A 19 22.16 10.28 0.52
N GLY A 20 20.88 10.27 0.92
CA GLY A 20 19.91 9.25 0.59
C GLY A 20 19.42 9.35 -0.87
N TYR A 21 18.91 8.25 -1.41
CA TYR A 21 18.10 8.31 -2.62
C TYR A 21 16.76 9.00 -2.33
N PHE A 22 16.40 9.94 -3.19
CA PHE A 22 15.17 10.72 -3.09
C PHE A 22 14.54 10.87 -4.47
N VAL A 23 13.25 10.55 -4.58
CA VAL A 23 12.45 10.80 -5.78
C VAL A 23 11.77 12.14 -5.61
N ASP A 24 12.08 13.08 -6.50
CA ASP A 24 11.64 14.46 -6.38
C ASP A 24 10.15 14.64 -6.71
N LYS A 25 9.34 14.79 -5.66
CA LYS A 25 7.90 15.12 -5.73
C LYS A 25 7.61 16.59 -5.45
N THR A 26 8.63 17.45 -5.38
CA THR A 26 8.47 18.82 -4.88
C THR A 26 7.65 19.73 -5.79
N ALA A 27 7.45 19.38 -7.07
CA ALA A 27 6.54 20.09 -7.96
C ALA A 27 5.08 20.12 -7.46
N TYR A 28 4.68 19.13 -6.66
CA TYR A 28 3.35 19.09 -6.06
C TYR A 28 3.18 20.12 -4.95
N ILE A 29 4.25 20.68 -4.37
CA ILE A 29 4.16 21.75 -3.37
C ILE A 29 3.48 22.97 -3.99
N GLN A 30 3.91 23.40 -5.17
CA GLN A 30 3.28 24.51 -5.88
C GLN A 30 1.79 24.24 -6.18
N LYS A 31 1.45 23.01 -6.59
CA LYS A 31 0.04 22.62 -6.82
C LYS A 31 -0.77 22.67 -5.53
N LEU A 32 -0.22 22.14 -4.43
CA LEU A 32 -0.85 22.16 -3.10
C LEU A 32 -1.15 23.57 -2.61
N GLU A 33 -0.32 24.57 -2.93
CA GLU A 33 -0.57 25.97 -2.56
C GLU A 33 -1.87 26.54 -3.16
N THR A 34 -2.38 25.94 -4.25
CA THR A 34 -3.67 26.34 -4.84
C THR A 34 -4.88 25.82 -4.06
N VAL A 35 -4.66 24.82 -3.19
CA VAL A 35 -5.71 24.13 -2.44
C VAL A 35 -5.81 24.68 -1.03
N LYS A 36 -7.03 25.04 -0.60
CA LYS A 36 -7.29 25.48 0.77
C LYS A 36 -7.65 24.29 1.64
N ASN A 37 -6.97 24.17 2.79
CA ASN A 37 -7.24 23.18 3.83
C ASN A 37 -7.26 21.75 3.27
N ALA A 38 -6.17 21.36 2.60
CA ALA A 38 -6.10 20.11 1.86
C ALA A 38 -6.14 18.89 2.80
N VAL A 39 -6.92 17.89 2.40
CA VAL A 39 -7.00 16.58 3.04
C VAL A 39 -6.60 15.53 2.01
N PHE A 40 -5.53 14.80 2.30
CA PHE A 40 -4.98 13.80 1.41
C PHE A 40 -4.90 12.45 2.10
N LEU A 41 -5.76 11.53 1.68
CA LEU A 41 -5.84 10.18 2.22
C LEU A 41 -5.15 9.23 1.26
N ARG A 42 -4.22 8.45 1.78
CA ARG A 42 -3.58 7.38 1.01
C ARG A 42 -3.27 6.21 1.93
N PRO A 43 -3.21 5.00 1.38
CA PRO A 43 -2.86 3.84 2.18
C PRO A 43 -1.56 4.01 2.95
N ARG A 44 -1.35 3.15 3.96
CA ARG A 44 -0.10 3.13 4.72
C ARG A 44 1.09 2.94 3.78
N ARG A 45 2.26 3.44 4.19
CA ARG A 45 3.54 3.17 3.50
C ARG A 45 3.75 3.80 2.12
N PHE A 46 2.95 4.78 1.73
CA PHE A 46 3.17 5.55 0.50
C PHE A 46 4.07 6.79 0.67
N GLY A 47 4.57 7.08 1.88
CA GLY A 47 5.47 8.21 2.14
C GLY A 47 4.79 9.51 2.58
N LYS A 48 3.61 9.42 3.22
CA LYS A 48 2.84 10.58 3.70
C LYS A 48 3.59 11.42 4.75
N SER A 49 4.24 10.76 5.72
CA SER A 49 5.02 11.45 6.75
C SER A 49 6.26 12.15 6.18
N LEU A 50 6.89 11.57 5.15
CA LEU A 50 7.99 12.23 4.42
C LEU A 50 7.51 13.50 3.71
N LEU A 51 6.32 13.47 3.10
CA LEU A 51 5.71 14.68 2.53
C LEU A 51 5.47 15.73 3.62
N CYS A 52 5.00 15.35 4.80
CA CYS A 52 4.79 16.27 5.92
C CYS A 52 6.08 16.99 6.34
N THR A 53 7.18 16.26 6.56
CA THR A 53 8.46 16.85 6.95
C THR A 53 9.11 17.67 5.83
N MET A 54 8.86 17.32 4.57
CA MET A 54 9.26 18.11 3.40
C MET A 54 8.49 19.44 3.33
N LEU A 55 7.17 19.43 3.55
CA LEU A 55 6.36 20.66 3.62
C LEU A 55 6.79 21.54 4.80
N GLU A 56 7.07 20.95 5.96
CA GLU A 56 7.61 21.68 7.12
C GLU A 56 8.93 22.38 6.78
N SER A 57 9.88 21.65 6.19
CA SER A 57 11.18 22.18 5.78
C SER A 57 11.05 23.30 4.74
N TYR A 58 10.06 23.21 3.85
CA TYR A 58 9.85 24.18 2.78
C TYR A 58 9.18 25.47 3.27
N TYR A 59 8.16 25.39 4.12
CA TYR A 59 7.39 26.57 4.54
C TYR A 59 7.96 27.27 5.78
N SER A 60 8.64 26.54 6.66
CA SER A 60 9.04 27.07 7.97
C SER A 60 10.15 28.10 7.85
N VAL A 61 9.97 29.26 8.50
CA VAL A 61 11.00 30.31 8.63
C VAL A 61 12.29 29.82 9.30
N LEU A 62 12.22 28.74 10.09
CA LEU A 62 13.39 28.16 10.78
C LEU A 62 14.40 27.54 9.80
N TYR A 63 13.93 27.07 8.64
CA TYR A 63 14.77 26.41 7.64
C TYR A 63 15.30 27.36 6.57
N LYS A 64 15.12 28.68 6.74
CA LYS A 64 15.51 29.70 5.75
C LYS A 64 17.00 29.62 5.40
N GLU A 65 17.87 29.38 6.36
CA GLU A 65 19.31 29.25 6.14
C GLU A 65 19.68 27.90 5.49
N ASN A 66 18.82 26.90 5.59
CA ASN A 66 19.02 25.56 5.02
C ASN A 66 18.34 25.37 3.65
N PHE A 67 17.66 26.39 3.09
CA PHE A 67 16.90 26.23 1.86
C PHE A 67 17.74 25.69 0.70
N GLU A 68 18.94 26.27 0.49
CA GLU A 68 19.83 25.86 -0.60
C GLU A 68 20.33 24.42 -0.41
N GLU A 69 20.73 24.06 0.81
CA GLU A 69 21.14 22.70 1.17
C GLU A 69 20.01 21.69 0.90
N LEU A 70 18.80 22.01 1.34
CA LEU A 70 17.67 21.09 1.33
C LEU A 70 16.96 21.01 -0.01
N PHE A 71 16.93 22.06 -0.83
CA PHE A 71 16.05 22.10 -1.99
C PHE A 71 16.75 22.38 -3.33
N SER A 72 17.99 22.85 -3.39
CA SER A 72 18.67 23.22 -4.67
C SER A 72 18.69 22.12 -5.73
N HIS A 73 18.71 20.86 -5.31
CA HIS A 73 18.68 19.68 -6.17
C HIS A 73 17.28 19.32 -6.68
N THR A 74 16.22 19.90 -6.11
CA THR A 74 14.81 19.62 -6.41
C THR A 74 14.20 20.62 -7.39
N TRP A 75 13.02 20.28 -7.91
CA TRP A 75 12.22 21.14 -8.76
C TRP A 75 11.79 22.42 -8.02
N ILE A 76 11.31 22.31 -6.77
CA ILE A 76 10.82 23.48 -6.02
C ILE A 76 11.98 24.40 -5.60
N GLY A 77 13.17 23.88 -5.35
CA GLY A 77 14.34 24.72 -5.07
C GLY A 77 14.79 25.53 -6.26
N LYS A 78 14.58 24.99 -7.48
CA LYS A 78 14.80 25.72 -8.74
C LYS A 78 13.65 26.65 -9.09
N ASN A 79 12.47 26.44 -8.50
CA ASN A 79 11.23 27.20 -8.76
C ASN A 79 10.55 27.62 -7.45
N PRO A 80 11.23 28.37 -6.56
CA PRO A 80 10.68 28.73 -5.26
C PRO A 80 9.42 29.58 -5.41
N THR A 81 8.39 29.23 -4.65
CA THR A 81 7.14 30.00 -4.55
C THR A 81 7.33 31.16 -3.57
N ARG A 82 6.31 32.02 -3.44
CA ARG A 82 6.34 33.12 -2.45
C ARG A 82 6.28 32.64 -1.00
N LEU A 83 5.88 31.38 -0.77
CA LEU A 83 5.70 30.82 0.57
C LEU A 83 6.94 30.10 1.11
N HIS A 84 8.01 29.97 0.31
CA HIS A 84 9.25 29.34 0.78
C HIS A 84 9.75 30.06 2.05
N ASN A 85 9.95 29.29 3.12
CA ASN A 85 10.43 29.72 4.43
C ASN A 85 9.80 31.03 4.93
N SER A 86 8.48 31.22 4.73
CA SER A 86 7.76 32.45 5.08
C SER A 86 6.72 32.27 6.19
N LEU A 87 6.52 31.05 6.71
CA LEU A 87 5.46 30.70 7.66
C LEU A 87 6.05 30.09 8.94
N MET A 88 5.29 30.12 10.03
CA MET A 88 5.53 29.19 11.15
C MET A 88 4.81 27.88 10.85
N VAL A 89 5.40 26.73 11.19
CA VAL A 89 4.76 25.42 10.93
C VAL A 89 4.40 24.74 12.24
N LEU A 90 3.13 24.36 12.38
CA LEU A 90 2.63 23.52 13.46
C LEU A 90 2.45 22.10 12.92
N SER A 91 3.43 21.24 13.21
CA SER A 91 3.43 19.83 12.79
C SER A 91 2.89 18.96 13.92
N LEU A 92 1.76 18.30 13.67
CA LEU A 92 1.08 17.43 14.63
C LEU A 92 1.05 16.01 14.08
N ASP A 93 1.63 15.07 14.83
CA ASP A 93 1.54 13.64 14.55
C ASP A 93 0.61 13.01 15.59
N PHE A 94 -0.56 12.51 15.17
CA PHE A 94 -1.51 11.90 16.09
C PHE A 94 -1.21 10.43 16.40
N SER A 95 -0.20 9.83 15.77
CA SER A 95 0.23 8.46 16.08
C SER A 95 0.84 8.32 17.48
N VAL A 96 1.39 9.40 18.04
CA VAL A 96 1.99 9.42 19.39
C VAL A 96 0.96 9.56 20.51
N VAL A 97 -0.31 9.83 20.18
CA VAL A 97 -1.38 9.97 21.16
C VAL A 97 -1.83 8.59 21.63
N GLU A 98 -1.75 8.37 22.94
CA GLU A 98 -2.15 7.11 23.57
C GLU A 98 -3.66 6.93 23.50
N THR A 99 -4.10 5.73 23.10
CA THR A 99 -5.51 5.36 23.17
C THR A 99 -5.83 4.57 24.42
N GLY A 100 -6.92 4.97 25.07
CA GLY A 100 -7.34 4.43 26.36
C GLY A 100 -8.84 4.60 26.54
N ASP A 101 -9.26 5.01 27.73
CA ASP A 101 -10.57 5.63 27.90
C ASP A 101 -10.57 7.07 27.39
N MET A 102 -11.73 7.72 27.41
CA MET A 102 -11.89 9.08 26.89
C MET A 102 -11.00 10.11 27.62
N GLN A 103 -10.80 9.95 28.92
CA GLN A 103 -10.01 10.89 29.73
C GLN A 103 -8.51 10.74 29.45
N VAL A 104 -8.03 9.49 29.32
CA VAL A 104 -6.65 9.19 28.94
C VAL A 104 -6.36 9.72 27.55
N MET A 105 -7.26 9.50 26.59
CA MET A 105 -7.10 10.02 25.22
C MET A 105 -7.04 11.54 25.19
N GLU A 106 -7.98 12.22 25.86
CA GLU A 106 -8.00 13.67 25.91
C GLU A 106 -6.76 14.25 26.59
N LYS A 107 -6.33 13.64 27.72
CA LYS A 107 -5.12 14.04 28.42
C LYS A 107 -3.88 13.85 27.55
N SER A 108 -3.74 12.69 26.91
CA SER A 108 -2.60 12.39 26.03
C SER A 108 -2.56 13.33 24.82
N PHE A 109 -3.71 13.61 24.22
CA PHE A 109 -3.84 14.61 23.14
C PHE A 109 -3.40 15.99 23.62
N ASN A 110 -3.95 16.46 24.76
CA ASN A 110 -3.63 17.76 25.31
C ASN A 110 -2.13 17.89 25.62
N SER A 111 -1.53 16.89 26.29
CA SER A 111 -0.09 16.89 26.59
C SER A 111 0.76 16.90 25.32
N SER A 112 0.45 16.06 24.34
CA SER A 112 1.21 15.95 23.09
C SER A 112 1.19 17.26 22.29
N VAL A 113 -0.01 17.84 22.10
CA VAL A 113 -0.15 19.10 21.37
C VAL A 113 0.46 20.27 22.15
N ASN A 114 0.26 20.34 23.47
CA ASN A 114 0.84 21.40 24.31
C ASN A 114 2.38 21.44 24.22
N LEU A 115 3.04 20.28 24.20
CA LEU A 115 4.49 20.19 23.99
C LEU A 115 4.92 20.77 22.64
N VAL A 116 4.17 20.50 21.57
CA VAL A 116 4.46 21.08 20.24
C VAL A 116 4.24 22.60 20.24
N LEU A 117 3.15 23.07 20.86
CA LEU A 117 2.87 24.51 20.97
C LEU A 117 3.94 25.24 21.78
N GLU A 118 4.45 24.61 22.85
CA GLU A 118 5.53 25.15 23.67
C GLU A 118 6.81 25.28 22.86
N ASN A 119 7.14 24.24 22.08
CA ASN A 119 8.29 24.27 21.18
C ASN A 119 8.17 25.38 20.13
N ILE A 120 6.99 25.60 19.55
CA ILE A 120 6.74 26.71 18.62
C ILE A 120 6.99 28.06 19.29
N LEU A 121 6.43 28.30 20.49
CA LEU A 121 6.67 29.55 21.21
C LEU A 121 8.15 29.76 21.52
N TYR A 122 8.86 28.69 21.90
CA TYR A 122 10.29 28.75 22.20
C TYR A 122 11.14 29.10 20.96
N LEU A 123 10.97 28.36 19.86
CA LEU A 123 11.72 28.53 18.62
C LEU A 123 11.43 29.86 17.91
N HIS A 124 10.23 30.41 18.15
CA HIS A 124 9.77 31.68 17.57
C HIS A 124 9.69 32.81 18.60
N SER A 125 10.42 32.69 19.72
CA SER A 125 10.37 33.64 20.84
C SER A 125 10.59 35.10 20.43
N SER A 126 11.40 35.36 19.41
CA SER A 126 11.62 36.70 18.82
C SER A 126 10.35 37.37 18.30
N PHE A 127 9.33 36.60 17.91
CA PHE A 127 8.02 37.14 17.50
C PHE A 127 7.09 37.42 18.71
N PHE A 128 7.47 36.98 19.91
CA PHE A 128 6.61 36.98 21.10
C PHE A 128 7.24 37.62 22.36
N GLU A 129 8.40 38.28 22.26
CA GLU A 129 9.17 38.84 23.41
C GLU A 129 8.35 39.75 24.35
N ASP A 130 7.34 40.45 23.80
CA ASP A 130 6.45 41.36 24.54
C ASP A 130 5.01 40.82 24.67
N THR A 131 4.85 39.53 24.90
CA THR A 131 3.54 38.88 25.04
C THR A 131 3.53 37.94 26.24
N ASP A 132 2.49 37.98 27.07
CA ASP A 132 2.31 37.03 28.19
C ASP A 132 1.71 35.70 27.73
N VAL A 133 2.08 35.26 26.52
CA VAL A 133 1.58 34.03 25.93
C VAL A 133 2.45 32.90 26.43
N LYS A 134 1.83 31.98 27.17
CA LYS A 134 2.51 30.82 27.77
C LYS A 134 1.62 29.61 27.61
N ILE A 135 2.23 28.47 27.31
CA ILE A 135 1.51 27.20 27.31
C ILE A 135 1.33 26.76 28.75
N ARG A 136 0.07 26.53 29.13
CA ARG A 136 -0.31 25.98 30.43
C ARG A 136 -0.61 24.50 30.24
N HIS A 137 0.23 23.63 30.79
CA HIS A 137 0.09 22.17 30.59
C HIS A 137 -1.18 21.59 31.24
N GLU A 138 -1.75 22.31 32.21
CA GLU A 138 -3.04 22.04 32.82
C GLU A 138 -4.24 22.46 31.96
N SER A 139 -4.04 23.36 30.99
CA SER A 139 -5.07 23.79 30.04
C SER A 139 -5.18 22.84 28.85
N SER A 140 -6.36 22.83 28.22
CA SER A 140 -6.57 22.09 26.97
C SER A 140 -5.68 22.62 25.85
N ALA A 141 -5.32 21.74 24.91
CA ALA A 141 -4.58 22.11 23.70
C ALA A 141 -5.33 23.15 22.87
N THR A 142 -6.66 23.07 22.82
CA THR A 142 -7.52 24.07 22.18
C THR A 142 -7.35 25.45 22.83
N GLU A 143 -7.36 25.54 24.16
CA GLU A 143 -7.20 26.82 24.85
C GLU A 143 -5.81 27.43 24.59
N ASN A 144 -4.75 26.63 24.69
CA ASN A 144 -3.38 27.07 24.42
C ASN A 144 -3.18 27.49 22.95
N LEU A 145 -3.71 26.73 22.00
CA LEU A 145 -3.66 27.09 20.58
C LEU A 145 -4.40 28.40 20.31
N ASN A 146 -5.56 28.62 20.95
CA ASN A 146 -6.31 29.87 20.77
C ASN A 146 -5.52 31.08 21.30
N GLN A 147 -4.80 30.93 22.41
CA GLN A 147 -3.91 31.98 22.91
C GLN A 147 -2.77 32.28 21.91
N LEU A 148 -2.14 31.25 21.36
CA LEU A 148 -1.10 31.38 20.33
C LEU A 148 -1.65 32.09 19.08
N LEU A 149 -2.80 31.67 18.55
CA LEU A 149 -3.41 32.28 17.36
C LEU A 149 -3.71 33.77 17.57
N ARG A 150 -4.24 34.14 18.75
CA ARG A 150 -4.47 35.55 19.10
C ARG A 150 -3.16 36.33 19.20
N ALA A 151 -2.09 35.73 19.69
CA ALA A 151 -0.78 36.35 19.76
C ALA A 151 -0.23 36.66 18.37
N ILE A 152 -0.31 35.68 17.46
CA ILE A 152 0.10 35.81 16.06
C ILE A 152 -0.61 36.99 15.40
N SER A 153 -1.94 37.06 15.53
CA SER A 153 -2.73 38.15 14.95
C SER A 153 -2.35 39.52 15.55
N ARG A 154 -2.10 39.60 16.86
CA ARG A 154 -1.77 40.87 17.54
C ARG A 154 -0.38 41.40 17.18
N LYS A 155 0.59 40.50 17.04
CA LYS A 155 1.99 40.86 16.75
C LYS A 155 2.28 40.94 15.25
N ASN A 156 1.30 40.61 14.40
CA ASN A 156 1.51 40.46 12.96
C ASN A 156 2.68 39.52 12.65
N ALA A 157 2.82 38.46 13.46
CA ALA A 157 3.83 37.42 13.28
C ALA A 157 3.49 36.58 12.02
N PRO A 158 4.45 35.84 11.46
CA PRO A 158 4.17 34.94 10.35
C PRO A 158 3.01 33.99 10.68
N SER A 159 2.04 33.86 9.78
CA SER A 159 0.90 32.97 9.98
C SER A 159 1.32 31.50 10.07
N LEU A 160 0.53 30.68 10.76
CA LEU A 160 0.77 29.23 10.92
C LEU A 160 0.35 28.43 9.68
N TYR A 161 1.20 27.54 9.22
CA TYR A 161 0.81 26.40 8.38
C TYR A 161 0.67 25.18 9.29
N VAL A 162 -0.53 24.60 9.36
CA VAL A 162 -0.78 23.45 10.24
C VAL A 162 -0.71 22.17 9.43
N ILE A 163 0.10 21.22 9.87
CA ILE A 163 0.21 19.87 9.31
C ILE A 163 -0.32 18.90 10.35
N ILE A 164 -1.23 18.01 9.95
CA ILE A 164 -1.76 16.94 10.80
C ILE A 164 -1.51 15.61 10.09
N ASP A 165 -0.57 14.82 10.60
CA ASP A 165 -0.31 13.45 10.15
C ASP A 165 -1.04 12.43 11.01
N GLU A 166 -1.36 11.29 10.40
CA GLU A 166 -2.11 10.17 11.00
C GLU A 166 -3.38 10.64 11.75
N TYR A 167 -4.13 11.59 11.17
CA TYR A 167 -5.29 12.19 11.83
C TYR A 167 -6.37 11.16 12.24
N ASP A 168 -6.44 10.06 11.51
CA ASP A 168 -7.34 8.93 11.71
C ASP A 168 -6.78 7.89 12.70
N ASN A 169 -5.63 8.12 13.34
CA ASN A 169 -5.04 7.20 14.32
C ASN A 169 -6.04 6.81 15.42
N PHE A 170 -6.80 7.77 15.96
CA PHE A 170 -7.86 7.49 16.93
C PHE A 170 -8.91 6.52 16.38
N ALA A 171 -9.40 6.78 15.17
CA ALA A 171 -10.37 5.90 14.51
C ALA A 171 -9.77 4.52 14.29
N ASN A 172 -8.57 4.45 13.72
CA ASN A 172 -7.86 3.20 13.45
C ASN A 172 -7.80 2.32 14.70
N GLN A 173 -7.28 2.85 15.81
CA GLN A 173 -7.09 2.09 17.04
C GLN A 173 -8.40 1.71 17.72
N LEU A 174 -9.36 2.64 17.83
CA LEU A 174 -10.66 2.38 18.46
C LEU A 174 -11.48 1.37 17.66
N ILE A 175 -11.47 1.48 16.33
CA ILE A 175 -12.17 0.57 15.44
C ILE A 175 -11.56 -0.83 15.54
N THR A 176 -10.25 -0.99 15.36
CA THR A 176 -9.60 -2.31 15.42
C THR A 176 -9.67 -2.93 16.82
N GLY A 177 -9.74 -2.10 17.86
CA GLY A 177 -9.88 -2.53 19.26
C GLY A 177 -11.33 -2.84 19.68
N HIS A 178 -12.30 -2.82 18.75
CA HIS A 178 -13.73 -3.03 19.03
C HIS A 178 -14.33 -2.05 20.06
N LYS A 179 -13.81 -0.81 20.12
CA LYS A 179 -14.23 0.23 21.07
C LYS A 179 -15.20 1.25 20.44
N ASP A 180 -16.23 0.76 19.75
CA ASP A 180 -17.15 1.58 18.94
C ASP A 180 -17.89 2.65 19.77
N HIS A 181 -18.15 2.38 21.05
CA HIS A 181 -18.75 3.36 21.95
C HIS A 181 -17.85 4.58 22.23
N LEU A 182 -16.53 4.38 22.37
CA LEU A 182 -15.57 5.48 22.57
C LEU A 182 -15.40 6.29 21.30
N TYR A 183 -15.43 5.63 20.14
CA TYR A 183 -15.41 6.33 18.86
C TYR A 183 -16.60 7.31 18.75
N LYS A 184 -17.81 6.84 19.03
CA LYS A 184 -19.02 7.69 19.02
C LYS A 184 -18.93 8.85 20.02
N GLN A 185 -18.33 8.64 21.19
CA GLN A 185 -18.10 9.70 22.18
C GLN A 185 -17.06 10.71 21.70
N LEU A 186 -15.96 10.26 21.11
CA LEU A 186 -14.90 11.13 20.58
C LEU A 186 -15.41 12.05 19.46
N MET A 187 -16.36 11.56 18.66
CA MET A 187 -16.95 12.28 17.53
C MET A 187 -18.21 13.09 17.87
N ALA A 188 -18.66 13.04 19.14
CA ALA A 188 -19.80 13.83 19.61
C ALA A 188 -19.54 15.35 19.49
N ASP A 189 -20.61 16.15 19.59
CA ASP A 189 -20.55 17.61 19.40
C ASP A 189 -19.62 18.34 20.38
N ASP A 190 -19.44 17.76 21.57
CA ASP A 190 -18.60 18.19 22.69
C ASP A 190 -17.23 17.48 22.72
N GLY A 191 -16.92 16.62 21.75
CA GLY A 191 -15.62 15.95 21.66
C GLY A 191 -14.45 16.93 21.52
N PHE A 192 -13.34 16.64 22.21
CA PHE A 192 -12.15 17.52 22.21
C PHE A 192 -11.55 17.70 20.80
N LEU A 193 -11.53 16.65 19.98
CA LEU A 193 -11.04 16.74 18.59
C LEU A 193 -11.88 17.70 17.77
N LYS A 194 -13.22 17.57 17.82
CA LYS A 194 -14.13 18.44 17.10
C LYS A 194 -13.97 19.91 17.51
N THR A 195 -13.78 20.15 18.80
CA THR A 195 -13.51 21.49 19.35
C THR A 195 -12.19 22.06 18.83
N PHE A 196 -11.14 21.23 18.78
CA PHE A 196 -9.85 21.61 18.21
C PHE A 196 -9.95 21.98 16.72
N PHE A 197 -10.64 21.16 15.93
CA PHE A 197 -10.88 21.41 14.51
C PHE A 197 -11.73 22.67 14.25
N LYS A 198 -12.74 22.96 15.08
CA LYS A 198 -13.48 24.23 15.04
C LYS A 198 -12.55 25.43 15.25
N LEU A 199 -11.57 25.32 16.14
CA LEU A 199 -10.59 26.37 16.37
C LEU A 199 -9.66 26.57 15.16
N LEU A 200 -9.22 25.50 14.50
CA LEU A 200 -8.44 25.61 13.25
C LEU A 200 -9.21 26.39 12.18
N LYS A 201 -10.52 26.13 12.05
CA LYS A 201 -11.39 26.89 11.13
C LYS A 201 -11.45 28.38 11.49
N GLU A 202 -11.55 28.73 12.77
CA GLU A 202 -11.52 30.13 13.20
C GLU A 202 -10.14 30.77 12.96
N GLY A 203 -9.05 30.03 13.19
CA GLY A 203 -7.70 30.47 12.85
C GLY A 203 -7.51 30.77 11.36
N ARG A 204 -8.14 29.97 10.48
CA ARG A 204 -8.17 30.25 9.03
C ARG A 204 -8.94 31.52 8.69
N LYS A 205 -10.06 31.75 9.36
CA LYS A 205 -10.90 32.95 9.16
C LYS A 205 -10.20 34.24 9.61
N THR A 206 -9.44 34.19 10.69
CA THR A 206 -8.69 35.35 11.22
C THR A 206 -7.38 35.63 10.47
N GLY A 207 -6.92 34.70 9.64
CA GLY A 207 -5.62 34.79 8.95
C GLY A 207 -4.43 34.39 9.82
N ALA A 208 -4.64 34.05 11.10
CA ALA A 208 -3.60 33.53 11.97
C ALA A 208 -3.07 32.17 11.49
N ILE A 209 -3.92 31.38 10.82
CA ILE A 209 -3.54 30.16 10.09
C ILE A 209 -3.58 30.45 8.59
N HIS A 210 -2.45 30.26 7.92
CA HIS A 210 -2.27 30.39 6.48
C HIS A 210 -2.92 29.26 5.69
N ASN A 211 -2.74 28.01 6.13
CA ASN A 211 -3.38 26.83 5.55
C ASN A 211 -3.29 25.64 6.50
N VAL A 212 -4.06 24.59 6.21
CA VAL A 212 -3.99 23.31 6.91
C VAL A 212 -3.75 22.20 5.88
N PHE A 213 -2.86 21.27 6.17
CA PHE A 213 -2.67 20.02 5.43
C PHE A 213 -2.93 18.85 6.37
N ILE A 214 -3.83 17.95 5.99
CA ILE A 214 -4.21 16.77 6.78
C ILE A 214 -3.95 15.54 5.95
N THR A 215 -3.33 14.53 6.56
CA THR A 215 -3.08 13.25 5.91
C THR A 215 -3.36 12.08 6.85
N GLY A 216 -3.77 10.96 6.26
CA GLY A 216 -4.14 9.73 6.97
C GLY A 216 -4.56 8.63 6.00
N VAL A 217 -5.29 7.64 6.49
CA VAL A 217 -5.74 6.48 5.70
C VAL A 217 -7.26 6.47 5.51
N LEU A 218 -8.02 6.49 6.60
CA LEU A 218 -9.46 6.26 6.59
C LEU A 218 -10.24 7.56 6.42
N PRO A 219 -11.25 7.63 5.52
CA PRO A 219 -12.13 8.81 5.38
C PRO A 219 -13.18 8.93 6.50
N VAL A 220 -13.37 7.88 7.31
CA VAL A 220 -14.47 7.72 8.28
C VAL A 220 -14.51 8.84 9.32
N THR A 221 -13.35 9.22 9.84
CA THR A 221 -13.21 10.29 10.82
C THR A 221 -13.59 11.65 10.25
N MET A 222 -13.49 11.83 8.93
CA MET A 222 -13.69 13.15 8.33
C MET A 222 -15.13 13.52 8.12
N ASP A 223 -16.05 12.59 7.90
CA ASP A 223 -17.47 12.97 7.78
C ASP A 223 -17.98 13.55 9.11
N GLU A 224 -17.56 12.94 10.22
CA GLU A 224 -17.96 13.33 11.57
C GLU A 224 -17.21 14.60 12.03
N LEU A 225 -15.90 14.70 11.74
CA LEU A 225 -15.09 15.91 11.98
C LEU A 225 -15.40 17.06 11.00
N ALA A 226 -15.97 16.80 9.82
CA ALA A 226 -16.30 17.82 8.83
C ALA A 226 -17.32 18.82 9.37
N SER A 227 -18.19 18.42 10.31
CA SER A 227 -19.06 19.39 10.99
C SER A 227 -18.27 20.42 11.83
N GLY A 228 -17.09 20.06 12.34
CA GLY A 228 -16.15 20.96 13.01
C GLY A 228 -15.23 21.73 12.05
N PHE A 229 -14.84 21.13 10.92
CA PHE A 229 -13.91 21.70 9.94
C PHE A 229 -14.42 21.60 8.49
N ASN A 230 -15.62 22.13 8.24
CA ASN A 230 -16.30 22.03 6.93
C ASN A 230 -15.67 22.85 5.79
N ILE A 231 -14.49 23.41 6.02
CA ILE A 231 -13.71 24.18 5.02
C ILE A 231 -12.60 23.34 4.37
N ALA A 232 -12.53 22.06 4.71
CA ALA A 232 -11.57 21.09 4.16
C ALA A 232 -11.87 20.76 2.69
N THR A 233 -10.80 20.68 1.89
CA THR A 233 -10.84 20.26 0.48
C THR A 233 -10.17 18.90 0.35
N PHE A 234 -10.87 17.91 -0.17
CA PHE A 234 -10.37 16.53 -0.26
C PHE A 234 -9.74 16.29 -1.63
N ILE A 235 -8.43 16.09 -1.63
CA ILE A 235 -7.63 15.95 -2.86
C ILE A 235 -7.26 14.49 -3.17
N THR A 236 -7.68 13.54 -2.33
CA THR A 236 -7.39 12.10 -2.47
C THR A 236 -7.76 11.53 -3.84
N LEU A 237 -8.92 11.96 -4.37
CA LEU A 237 -9.47 11.49 -5.63
C LEU A 237 -9.32 12.52 -6.76
N GLU A 238 -8.47 13.53 -6.58
CA GLU A 238 -8.20 14.52 -7.61
C GLU A 238 -7.05 14.05 -8.54
N PRO A 239 -7.24 14.03 -9.87
CA PRO A 239 -6.22 13.58 -10.82
C PRO A 239 -4.88 14.33 -10.69
N ASP A 240 -4.93 15.62 -10.35
CA ASP A 240 -3.75 16.46 -10.23
C ASP A 240 -2.78 16.04 -9.13
N PHE A 241 -3.24 15.22 -8.19
CA PHE A 241 -2.49 14.73 -7.02
C PHE A 241 -2.31 13.20 -7.00
N GLU A 242 -2.69 12.49 -8.07
CA GLU A 242 -2.64 11.02 -8.11
C GLU A 242 -1.24 10.48 -7.74
N ASN A 243 -0.22 11.04 -8.39
CA ASN A 243 1.19 10.64 -8.28
C ASN A 243 2.01 11.52 -7.30
N MET A 244 1.33 12.28 -6.43
CA MET A 244 1.99 13.14 -5.42
C MET A 244 2.83 12.31 -4.43
N ILE A 245 2.39 11.09 -4.14
CA ILE A 245 3.12 10.13 -3.32
C ILE A 245 3.13 8.75 -4.00
N GLY A 246 3.98 7.84 -3.54
CA GLY A 246 4.33 6.64 -4.29
C GLY A 246 5.30 6.96 -5.44
N PHE A 247 5.75 5.93 -6.15
CA PHE A 247 6.64 6.09 -7.30
C PHE A 247 5.94 5.63 -8.57
N THR A 248 6.17 6.33 -9.67
CA THR A 248 5.76 5.93 -11.02
C THR A 248 6.75 4.92 -11.60
N GLN A 249 6.42 4.27 -12.72
CA GLN A 249 7.35 3.34 -13.37
C GLN A 249 8.62 4.07 -13.80
N SER A 250 8.47 5.25 -14.43
CA SER A 250 9.60 6.06 -14.88
C SER A 250 10.54 6.47 -13.73
N GLU A 251 9.99 6.83 -12.57
CA GLU A 251 10.78 7.16 -11.38
C GLU A 251 11.51 5.94 -10.80
N VAL A 252 10.87 4.77 -10.80
CA VAL A 252 11.51 3.51 -10.38
C VAL A 252 12.63 3.13 -11.33
N ASP A 253 12.45 3.32 -12.64
CA ASP A 253 13.46 3.01 -13.64
C ASP A 253 14.71 3.86 -13.44
N LEU A 254 14.55 5.18 -13.29
CA LEU A 254 15.64 6.11 -12.98
C LEU A 254 16.35 5.76 -11.66
N LEU A 255 15.58 5.43 -10.62
CA LEU A 255 16.12 5.03 -9.33
C LEU A 255 16.96 3.75 -9.43
N LEU A 256 16.47 2.75 -10.16
CA LEU A 256 17.20 1.50 -10.38
C LEU A 256 18.47 1.74 -11.20
N ASP A 257 18.41 2.56 -12.25
CA ASP A 257 19.58 2.85 -13.07
C ASP A 257 20.68 3.55 -12.27
N ASP A 258 20.30 4.51 -11.42
CA ASP A 258 21.21 5.15 -10.47
C ASP A 258 21.80 4.12 -9.48
N ILE A 259 20.99 3.22 -8.93
CA ILE A 259 21.45 2.18 -8.01
C ILE A 259 22.43 1.22 -8.68
N TYR A 260 22.13 0.75 -9.89
CA TYR A 260 22.99 -0.18 -10.63
C TYR A 260 24.36 0.47 -10.91
N ARG A 261 24.37 1.74 -11.31
CA ARG A 261 25.60 2.52 -11.52
C ARG A 261 26.36 2.75 -10.22
N ASP A 262 25.70 3.25 -9.18
CA ASP A 262 26.36 3.64 -7.93
C ASP A 262 26.92 2.43 -7.17
N TYR A 263 26.29 1.25 -7.30
CA TYR A 263 26.68 0.02 -6.62
C TYR A 263 27.43 -1.00 -7.49
N ASP A 264 27.65 -0.68 -8.77
CA ASP A 264 28.37 -1.54 -9.74
C ASP A 264 27.74 -2.94 -9.84
N ILE A 265 26.42 -2.96 -10.03
CA ILE A 265 25.62 -4.19 -10.15
C ILE A 265 25.60 -4.62 -11.61
N ASN A 266 25.69 -5.93 -11.88
CA ASN A 266 25.68 -6.48 -13.23
C ASN A 266 24.43 -6.01 -14.02
N PRO A 267 24.59 -5.22 -15.10
CA PRO A 267 23.47 -4.74 -15.92
C PRO A 267 22.58 -5.84 -16.49
N ASP A 268 23.10 -7.05 -16.70
CA ASP A 268 22.33 -8.17 -17.26
C ASP A 268 21.17 -8.59 -16.35
N THR A 269 21.24 -8.29 -15.05
CA THR A 269 20.19 -8.65 -14.07
C THR A 269 19.09 -7.60 -13.98
N ARG A 270 19.23 -6.46 -14.68
CA ARG A 270 18.35 -5.29 -14.56
C ARG A 270 16.89 -5.58 -14.90
N ASN A 271 16.64 -6.34 -15.98
CA ASN A 271 15.28 -6.68 -16.41
C ASN A 271 14.59 -7.63 -15.42
N GLU A 272 15.31 -8.64 -14.93
CA GLU A 272 14.76 -9.59 -13.95
C GLU A 272 14.40 -8.90 -12.63
N VAL A 273 15.26 -8.01 -12.13
CA VAL A 273 15.00 -7.24 -10.91
C VAL A 273 13.82 -6.28 -11.09
N GLN A 274 13.71 -5.63 -12.25
CA GLN A 274 12.57 -4.76 -12.58
C GLN A 274 11.25 -5.52 -12.55
N ASP A 275 11.21 -6.69 -13.17
CA ASP A 275 10.00 -7.51 -13.23
C ASP A 275 9.54 -7.94 -11.84
N VAL A 276 10.47 -8.36 -10.99
CA VAL A 276 10.18 -8.70 -9.60
C VAL A 276 9.63 -7.50 -8.85
N ILE A 277 10.28 -6.34 -8.95
CA ILE A 277 9.83 -5.10 -8.30
C ILE A 277 8.43 -4.71 -8.79
N LYS A 278 8.19 -4.75 -10.11
CA LYS A 278 6.91 -4.40 -10.72
C LYS A 278 5.79 -5.32 -10.24
N ASN A 279 5.99 -6.63 -10.29
CA ASN A 279 4.96 -7.60 -9.91
C ASN A 279 4.67 -7.61 -8.42
N GLN A 280 5.64 -7.23 -7.59
CA GLN A 280 5.50 -7.22 -6.14
C GLN A 280 4.93 -5.90 -5.60
N TYR A 281 5.31 -4.76 -6.18
CA TYR A 281 5.12 -3.46 -5.51
C TYR A 281 4.33 -2.42 -6.32
N ASN A 282 4.14 -2.63 -7.64
CA ASN A 282 3.35 -1.74 -8.50
C ASN A 282 1.85 -2.10 -8.45
N GLY A 283 1.04 -1.48 -9.32
CA GLY A 283 -0.32 -1.89 -9.64
C GLY A 283 -1.40 -1.05 -8.96
N TYR A 284 -1.05 0.03 -8.28
CA TYR A 284 -2.04 0.91 -7.64
C TYR A 284 -2.51 1.99 -8.62
N HIS A 285 -3.76 1.90 -9.02
CA HIS A 285 -4.55 2.95 -9.67
C HIS A 285 -5.56 3.52 -8.67
N PHE A 286 -5.43 4.79 -8.35
CA PHE A 286 -6.33 5.46 -7.42
C PHE A 286 -7.39 6.28 -8.15
N ILE A 287 -7.04 6.87 -9.30
CA ILE A 287 -7.93 7.73 -10.08
C ILE A 287 -8.21 7.07 -11.44
N ASN A 288 -7.22 6.98 -12.32
CA ASN A 288 -7.43 6.49 -13.66
C ASN A 288 -6.93 5.03 -13.79
N PRO A 289 -7.82 4.04 -14.01
CA PRO A 289 -7.41 2.65 -14.21
C PRO A 289 -6.53 2.46 -15.45
N GLU A 290 -6.65 3.34 -16.45
CA GLU A 290 -5.80 3.34 -17.66
C GLU A 290 -4.57 4.24 -17.50
N GLY A 291 -4.44 4.92 -16.36
CA GLY A 291 -3.32 5.81 -16.04
C GLY A 291 -2.04 5.05 -15.68
N GLU A 292 -1.00 5.78 -15.30
CA GLU A 292 0.21 5.14 -14.79
C GLU A 292 -0.02 4.62 -13.38
N ALA A 293 0.17 3.31 -13.19
CA ALA A 293 0.14 2.70 -11.86
C ALA A 293 1.28 3.23 -10.98
N VAL A 294 1.02 3.35 -9.69
CA VAL A 294 2.04 3.73 -8.71
C VAL A 294 2.49 2.57 -7.84
N TYR A 295 3.75 2.64 -7.43
CA TYR A 295 4.41 1.75 -6.50
C TYR A 295 4.20 2.21 -5.06
N ASN A 296 4.02 1.25 -4.15
CA ASN A 296 4.16 1.51 -2.73
C ASN A 296 5.63 1.81 -2.38
N SER A 297 5.93 3.08 -2.07
CA SER A 297 7.30 3.58 -1.95
C SER A 297 8.08 2.97 -0.79
N THR A 298 7.48 2.76 0.39
CA THR A 298 8.20 2.19 1.54
C THR A 298 8.46 0.70 1.33
N ILE A 299 7.51 -0.08 0.79
CA ILE A 299 7.72 -1.51 0.57
C ILE A 299 8.79 -1.74 -0.51
N LEU A 300 8.82 -0.92 -1.57
CA LEU A 300 9.91 -0.96 -2.55
C LEU A 300 11.27 -0.63 -1.89
N GLN A 301 11.32 0.36 -1.01
CA GLN A 301 12.57 0.68 -0.28
C GLN A 301 13.08 -0.46 0.60
N TYR A 302 12.20 -1.32 1.16
CA TYR A 302 12.62 -2.54 1.86
C TYR A 302 13.43 -3.45 0.94
N PHE A 303 12.94 -3.71 -0.28
CA PHE A 303 13.64 -4.49 -1.28
C PHE A 303 14.99 -3.83 -1.65
N LEU A 304 14.97 -2.53 -1.96
CA LEU A 304 16.16 -1.80 -2.42
C LEU A 304 17.24 -1.72 -1.33
N SER A 305 16.86 -1.62 -0.05
CA SER A 305 17.80 -1.63 1.07
C SER A 305 18.56 -2.95 1.16
N TRP A 306 17.86 -4.08 1.02
CA TRP A 306 18.51 -5.39 0.92
C TRP A 306 19.38 -5.49 -0.34
N PHE A 307 18.82 -5.11 -1.48
CA PHE A 307 19.46 -5.25 -2.78
C PHE A 307 20.77 -4.46 -2.87
N THR A 308 20.80 -3.22 -2.40
CA THR A 308 22.01 -2.39 -2.36
C THR A 308 23.09 -2.94 -1.42
N LYS A 309 22.69 -3.61 -0.33
CA LYS A 309 23.61 -4.19 0.65
C LYS A 309 24.20 -5.53 0.22
N TYR A 310 23.38 -6.41 -0.35
CA TYR A 310 23.74 -7.80 -0.63
C TYR A 310 23.89 -8.13 -2.12
N ARG A 311 23.46 -7.24 -3.02
CA ARG A 311 23.49 -7.39 -4.49
C ARG A 311 22.71 -8.62 -4.99
N THR A 312 21.78 -9.07 -4.17
CA THR A 312 20.90 -10.20 -4.41
C THR A 312 19.48 -9.81 -4.01
N MET A 313 18.49 -10.47 -4.60
CA MET A 313 17.11 -10.26 -4.21
C MET A 313 16.84 -10.85 -2.82
N PRO A 314 16.04 -10.18 -1.96
CA PRO A 314 15.70 -10.75 -0.67
C PRO A 314 14.94 -12.07 -0.83
N LYS A 315 15.12 -12.96 0.15
CA LYS A 315 14.41 -14.24 0.20
C LYS A 315 12.90 -14.01 0.29
N HIS A 316 12.49 -13.06 1.15
CA HIS A 316 11.10 -12.70 1.33
C HIS A 316 10.84 -11.35 0.66
N LEU A 317 9.89 -11.32 -0.28
CA LEU A 317 9.52 -10.12 -1.04
C LEU A 317 8.39 -9.31 -0.36
N THR A 318 7.82 -9.85 0.70
CA THR A 318 6.73 -9.23 1.47
C THR A 318 7.28 -8.69 2.78
N ASP A 319 7.05 -7.40 3.03
CA ASP A 319 7.34 -6.80 4.32
C ASP A 319 6.40 -7.36 5.40
N MET A 320 6.97 -7.93 6.47
CA MET A 320 6.24 -8.53 7.58
C MET A 320 5.29 -7.54 8.27
N ASN A 321 5.54 -6.24 8.15
CA ASN A 321 4.69 -5.23 8.74
C ASN A 321 3.31 -5.14 8.03
N LEU A 322 3.09 -5.78 6.87
CA LEU A 322 1.76 -5.86 6.23
C LEU A 322 0.76 -6.71 7.02
N LYS A 323 1.19 -7.44 8.06
CA LYS A 323 0.29 -8.23 8.93
C LYS A 323 -0.79 -7.41 9.63
N THR A 324 -0.59 -6.10 9.83
CA THR A 324 -1.65 -5.23 10.38
C THR A 324 -2.89 -5.14 9.50
N ASP A 325 -2.74 -5.40 8.20
CA ASP A 325 -3.83 -5.33 7.23
C ASP A 325 -4.79 -6.52 7.44
N ILE A 326 -4.30 -7.67 7.87
CA ILE A 326 -5.13 -8.84 8.23
C ILE A 326 -6.12 -8.50 9.36
N LEU A 327 -5.72 -7.66 10.33
CA LEU A 327 -6.62 -7.22 11.41
C LEU A 327 -7.79 -6.41 10.87
N TRP A 328 -7.56 -5.59 9.84
CA TRP A 328 -8.62 -4.84 9.17
C TRP A 328 -9.57 -5.76 8.42
N VAL A 329 -9.04 -6.76 7.71
CA VAL A 329 -9.89 -7.75 7.03
C VAL A 329 -10.81 -8.42 8.05
N LYS A 330 -10.23 -8.94 9.14
CA LYS A 330 -10.97 -9.55 10.25
C LYS A 330 -11.97 -8.60 10.90
N ARG A 331 -11.66 -7.32 11.05
CA ARG A 331 -12.54 -6.34 11.70
C ARG A 331 -13.71 -5.94 10.81
N ILE A 332 -13.46 -5.66 9.53
CA ILE A 332 -14.48 -5.22 8.56
C ILE A 332 -15.49 -6.35 8.32
N THR A 333 -14.99 -7.56 8.09
CA THR A 333 -15.84 -8.68 7.70
C THR A 333 -16.32 -9.49 8.91
N GLY A 334 -15.60 -9.46 10.04
CA GLY A 334 -15.82 -10.36 11.17
C GLY A 334 -17.14 -10.23 11.92
N SER A 335 -17.92 -9.17 11.67
CA SER A 335 -19.30 -9.06 12.16
C SER A 335 -20.22 -10.12 11.53
N ASN A 336 -19.84 -10.68 10.38
CA ASN A 336 -20.55 -11.77 9.72
C ASN A 336 -19.58 -12.74 9.02
N PRO A 337 -19.39 -13.96 9.56
CA PRO A 337 -18.52 -14.98 8.98
C PRO A 337 -18.87 -15.35 7.52
N GLU A 338 -20.15 -15.41 7.16
CA GLU A 338 -20.57 -15.75 5.80
C GLU A 338 -20.20 -14.66 4.78
N LEU A 339 -20.30 -13.38 5.18
CA LEU A 339 -19.87 -12.26 4.34
C LEU A 339 -18.36 -12.23 4.19
N THR A 340 -17.63 -12.56 5.26
CA THR A 340 -16.17 -12.71 5.22
C THR A 340 -15.77 -13.77 4.21
N GLU A 341 -16.36 -14.96 4.34
CA GLU A 341 -16.07 -16.11 3.50
C GLU A 341 -16.37 -15.78 2.03
N GLY A 342 -17.54 -15.22 1.74
CA GLY A 342 -17.91 -14.83 0.38
C GLY A 342 -16.97 -13.79 -0.23
N PHE A 343 -16.61 -12.74 0.52
CA PHE A 343 -15.73 -11.67 0.05
C PHE A 343 -14.31 -12.18 -0.27
N VAL A 344 -13.72 -12.95 0.66
CA VAL A 344 -12.36 -13.48 0.50
C VAL A 344 -12.31 -14.53 -0.59
N THR A 345 -13.33 -15.39 -0.67
CA THR A 345 -13.44 -16.40 -1.73
C THR A 345 -13.59 -15.75 -3.10
N GLN A 346 -14.43 -14.71 -3.22
CA GLN A 346 -14.58 -13.96 -4.47
C GLN A 346 -13.25 -13.34 -4.93
N LEU A 347 -12.50 -12.67 -4.04
CA LEU A 347 -11.21 -12.08 -4.42
C LEU A 347 -10.15 -13.15 -4.74
N THR A 348 -10.17 -14.29 -4.05
CA THR A 348 -9.24 -15.40 -4.31
C THR A 348 -9.54 -16.11 -5.64
N THR A 349 -10.82 -16.21 -6.01
CA THR A 349 -11.28 -16.92 -7.22
C THR A 349 -11.39 -16.00 -8.44
N GLN A 350 -11.89 -14.78 -8.31
CA GLN A 350 -12.13 -13.88 -9.45
C GLN A 350 -11.08 -12.77 -9.57
N ASN A 351 -10.32 -12.49 -8.50
CA ASN A 351 -9.43 -11.33 -8.40
C ASN A 351 -10.09 -10.02 -8.87
N SER A 352 -11.38 -9.88 -8.59
CA SER A 352 -12.21 -8.76 -9.02
C SER A 352 -13.41 -8.69 -8.11
N ILE A 353 -13.83 -7.47 -7.78
CA ILE A 353 -15.07 -7.24 -7.05
C ILE A 353 -15.74 -5.98 -7.57
N ASP A 354 -17.05 -6.07 -7.81
CA ASP A 354 -17.83 -4.93 -8.28
C ASP A 354 -17.98 -3.91 -7.16
N TYR A 355 -18.02 -2.63 -7.54
CA TYR A 355 -18.28 -1.54 -6.61
C TYR A 355 -19.15 -0.49 -7.29
N ASP A 356 -19.80 0.31 -6.46
CA ASP A 356 -20.52 1.48 -6.90
C ASP A 356 -19.57 2.69 -6.82
N ASP A 357 -19.20 3.25 -7.97
CA ASP A 357 -18.32 4.42 -8.03
C ASP A 357 -18.90 5.63 -7.30
N THR A 358 -20.24 5.73 -7.21
CA THR A 358 -20.90 6.76 -6.42
C THR A 358 -20.70 6.60 -4.92
N LEU A 359 -20.28 5.40 -4.45
CA LEU A 359 -19.89 5.14 -3.06
C LEU A 359 -18.39 5.35 -2.82
N LEU A 360 -17.57 5.42 -3.88
CA LEU A 360 -16.16 5.84 -3.79
C LEU A 360 -16.09 7.37 -3.59
N THR A 361 -16.88 7.87 -2.65
CA THR A 361 -16.87 9.27 -2.24
C THR A 361 -15.72 9.50 -1.27
N GLN A 362 -15.46 10.79 -1.05
CA GLN A 362 -14.44 11.25 -0.11
C GLN A 362 -14.95 11.31 1.34
N LYS A 363 -16.23 10.96 1.59
CA LYS A 363 -16.89 11.08 2.91
C LYS A 363 -17.97 10.02 3.08
N PHE A 364 -17.77 9.13 4.06
CA PHE A 364 -18.80 8.22 4.55
C PHE A 364 -18.55 7.93 6.04
N ASN A 365 -19.61 7.63 6.78
CA ASN A 365 -19.56 7.50 8.23
C ASN A 365 -19.15 6.09 8.69
N MET A 366 -18.95 5.93 10.00
CA MET A 366 -18.48 4.65 10.56
C MET A 366 -19.44 3.49 10.29
N SER A 367 -20.76 3.71 10.37
CA SER A 367 -21.76 2.66 10.07
C SER A 367 -21.59 2.13 8.65
N GLN A 368 -21.48 3.04 7.68
CA GLN A 368 -21.27 2.69 6.27
C GLN A 368 -19.98 1.88 6.07
N PHE A 369 -18.90 2.19 6.80
CA PHE A 369 -17.62 1.46 6.68
C PHE A 369 -17.72 -0.06 6.93
N PHE A 370 -18.72 -0.51 7.71
CA PHE A 370 -18.99 -1.93 8.00
C PHE A 370 -20.16 -2.53 7.21
N GLU A 371 -20.80 -1.75 6.33
CA GLU A 371 -21.86 -2.26 5.48
C GLU A 371 -21.29 -3.04 4.30
N LYS A 372 -21.95 -4.15 3.93
CA LYS A 372 -21.51 -5.03 2.83
C LYS A 372 -21.23 -4.26 1.53
N GLY A 373 -22.07 -3.27 1.20
CA GLY A 373 -21.91 -2.47 -0.02
C GLY A 373 -20.66 -1.59 -0.03
N PHE A 374 -20.12 -1.25 1.13
CA PHE A 374 -18.93 -0.42 1.29
C PHE A 374 -17.64 -1.21 1.46
N PHE A 375 -17.69 -2.55 1.61
CA PHE A 375 -16.46 -3.34 1.75
C PHE A 375 -15.45 -3.02 0.65
N PRO A 376 -15.78 -3.07 -0.66
CA PRO A 376 -14.81 -2.73 -1.72
C PRO A 376 -14.15 -1.35 -1.49
N ILE A 377 -14.93 -0.35 -1.06
CA ILE A 377 -14.48 1.01 -0.77
C ILE A 377 -13.54 1.06 0.44
N SER A 378 -13.92 0.40 1.55
CA SER A 378 -13.11 0.33 2.76
C SER A 378 -11.74 -0.31 2.47
N PHE A 379 -11.72 -1.41 1.71
CA PHE A 379 -10.49 -2.08 1.31
C PHE A 379 -9.64 -1.29 0.30
N PHE A 380 -10.25 -0.43 -0.52
CA PHE A 380 -9.54 0.51 -1.40
C PHE A 380 -8.74 1.54 -0.59
N TYR A 381 -9.37 2.20 0.39
CA TYR A 381 -8.67 3.20 1.24
C TYR A 381 -7.55 2.57 2.08
N LEU A 382 -7.73 1.32 2.50
CA LEU A 382 -6.69 0.54 3.18
C LEU A 382 -5.53 0.11 2.27
N GLY A 383 -5.65 0.29 0.94
CA GLY A 383 -4.62 -0.09 -0.03
C GLY A 383 -4.54 -1.58 -0.32
N MET A 384 -5.62 -2.31 -0.04
CA MET A 384 -5.72 -3.73 -0.41
C MET A 384 -6.34 -3.91 -1.80
N LEU A 385 -7.25 -3.02 -2.17
CA LEU A 385 -7.87 -2.98 -3.48
C LEU A 385 -7.47 -1.73 -4.26
N THR A 386 -7.58 -1.83 -5.57
CA THR A 386 -7.28 -0.75 -6.52
C THR A 386 -8.27 -0.77 -7.68
N ARG A 387 -8.40 0.35 -8.42
CA ARG A 387 -9.30 0.43 -9.58
C ARG A 387 -8.78 -0.49 -10.68
N LYS A 388 -9.63 -1.42 -11.11
CA LYS A 388 -9.40 -2.24 -12.32
C LYS A 388 -10.01 -1.58 -13.55
N ASN A 389 -11.22 -1.04 -13.37
CA ASN A 389 -11.97 -0.23 -14.33
C ASN A 389 -13.03 0.57 -13.55
N ASP A 390 -13.94 1.23 -14.26
CA ASP A 390 -14.98 2.08 -13.66
C ASP A 390 -16.04 1.30 -12.84
N PHE A 391 -16.08 -0.03 -12.94
CA PHE A 391 -17.11 -0.88 -12.33
C PHE A 391 -16.56 -1.90 -11.33
N ALA A 392 -15.26 -2.14 -11.34
CA ALA A 392 -14.63 -3.18 -10.52
C ALA A 392 -13.30 -2.75 -9.91
N LEU A 393 -13.03 -3.27 -8.72
CA LEU A 393 -11.75 -3.22 -8.04
C LEU A 393 -11.03 -4.57 -8.09
N THR A 394 -9.70 -4.56 -7.91
CA THR A 394 -8.85 -5.76 -7.93
C THR A 394 -7.72 -5.67 -6.90
N LEU A 395 -7.01 -6.76 -6.66
CA LEU A 395 -5.78 -6.76 -5.85
C LEU A 395 -4.61 -6.24 -6.71
N PRO A 396 -3.87 -5.21 -6.26
CA PRO A 396 -2.91 -4.48 -7.10
C PRO A 396 -1.68 -5.31 -7.50
N ASN A 397 -1.21 -6.19 -6.63
CA ASN A 397 0.05 -6.93 -6.83
C ASN A 397 0.09 -8.25 -6.06
N LEU A 398 1.18 -8.98 -6.27
CA LEU A 398 1.42 -10.28 -5.64
C LEU A 398 1.48 -10.24 -4.11
N ASN A 399 1.90 -9.10 -3.52
CA ASN A 399 1.89 -8.95 -2.07
C ASN A 399 0.44 -8.94 -1.52
N MET A 400 -0.46 -8.18 -2.15
CA MET A 400 -1.87 -8.16 -1.74
C MET A 400 -2.58 -9.48 -2.02
N ARG A 401 -2.30 -10.13 -3.16
CA ARG A 401 -2.81 -11.47 -3.47
C ARG A 401 -2.41 -12.50 -2.41
N ARG A 402 -1.14 -12.47 -2.00
CA ARG A 402 -0.64 -13.35 -0.95
C ARG A 402 -1.36 -13.15 0.38
N ILE A 403 -1.58 -11.91 0.82
CA ILE A 403 -2.29 -11.63 2.09
C ILE A 403 -3.71 -12.21 2.06
N PHE A 404 -4.42 -12.08 0.95
CA PHE A 404 -5.77 -12.62 0.81
C PHE A 404 -5.80 -14.15 0.81
N VAL A 405 -4.84 -14.81 0.16
CA VAL A 405 -4.70 -16.28 0.23
C VAL A 405 -4.29 -16.74 1.63
N GLU A 406 -3.38 -16.03 2.30
CA GLU A 406 -3.03 -16.30 3.69
C GLU A 406 -4.28 -16.27 4.58
N TYR A 407 -5.12 -15.26 4.39
CA TYR A 407 -6.37 -15.15 5.15
C TYR A 407 -7.42 -16.20 4.75
N PHE A 408 -7.53 -16.53 3.46
CA PHE A 408 -8.34 -17.65 2.99
C PHE A 408 -7.95 -18.95 3.71
N ASN A 409 -6.65 -19.24 3.80
CA ASN A 409 -6.15 -20.42 4.50
C ASN A 409 -6.48 -20.41 5.99
N GLU A 410 -6.38 -19.24 6.66
CA GLU A 410 -6.80 -19.11 8.05
C GLU A 410 -8.30 -19.38 8.24
N LEU A 411 -9.16 -18.87 7.36
CA LEU A 411 -10.61 -19.04 7.42
C LEU A 411 -11.01 -20.52 7.31
N TYR A 412 -10.42 -21.23 6.37
CA TYR A 412 -10.69 -22.64 6.13
C TYR A 412 -9.81 -23.60 6.94
N ARG A 413 -8.94 -23.08 7.80
CA ARG A 413 -8.00 -23.83 8.64
C ARG A 413 -7.09 -24.77 7.83
N ILE A 414 -6.65 -24.31 6.66
CA ILE A 414 -5.76 -25.05 5.78
C ILE A 414 -4.34 -24.95 6.33
N ASP A 415 -3.70 -26.08 6.60
CA ASP A 415 -2.29 -26.11 6.98
C ASP A 415 -1.42 -25.97 5.72
N VAL A 416 -0.62 -24.90 5.71
CA VAL A 416 0.35 -24.56 4.65
C VAL A 416 1.80 -24.60 5.15
N SER A 417 2.03 -25.16 6.34
CA SER A 417 3.32 -25.16 7.03
C SER A 417 3.90 -26.57 7.20
N THR A 418 3.08 -27.59 7.40
CA THR A 418 3.53 -28.98 7.57
C THR A 418 3.18 -29.85 6.36
N GLY A 419 3.87 -30.99 6.17
CA GLY A 419 3.62 -31.93 5.06
C GLY A 419 4.29 -31.59 3.72
N TYR A 420 4.61 -30.33 3.44
CA TYR A 420 5.14 -29.91 2.13
C TYR A 420 6.65 -30.11 1.92
N GLY A 421 7.42 -30.41 2.98
CA GLY A 421 8.89 -30.43 2.92
C GLY A 421 9.46 -31.39 1.87
N ASP A 422 8.95 -32.62 1.83
CA ASP A 422 9.47 -33.68 0.96
C ASP A 422 9.16 -33.41 -0.52
N MET A 423 7.94 -32.96 -0.84
CA MET A 423 7.57 -32.59 -2.22
C MET A 423 8.40 -31.41 -2.74
N MET A 424 8.67 -30.41 -1.89
CA MET A 424 9.45 -29.24 -2.26
C MET A 424 10.93 -29.61 -2.46
N GLN A 425 11.48 -30.48 -1.61
CA GLN A 425 12.84 -31.01 -1.79
C GLN A 425 12.98 -31.87 -3.03
N HIS A 426 11.97 -32.69 -3.33
CA HIS A 426 11.93 -33.47 -4.56
C HIS A 426 11.97 -32.54 -5.79
N PHE A 427 11.09 -31.54 -5.83
CA PHE A 427 11.07 -30.55 -6.91
C PHE A 427 12.41 -29.81 -7.07
N VAL A 428 13.05 -29.38 -6.00
CA VAL A 428 14.38 -28.73 -6.08
C VAL A 428 15.45 -29.70 -6.64
N LYS A 429 15.31 -31.01 -6.48
CA LYS A 429 16.26 -31.98 -7.04
C LYS A 429 15.98 -32.33 -8.50
N THR A 430 14.71 -32.41 -8.90
CA THR A 430 14.30 -32.99 -10.19
C THR A 430 13.70 -31.98 -11.16
N LEU A 431 13.22 -30.83 -10.67
CA LEU A 431 12.38 -29.87 -11.39
C LEU A 431 11.09 -30.49 -11.97
N ASP A 432 10.62 -31.59 -11.36
CA ASP A 432 9.41 -32.29 -11.77
C ASP A 432 8.15 -31.53 -11.29
N LEU A 433 7.59 -30.73 -12.20
CA LEU A 433 6.37 -29.96 -11.93
C LEU A 433 5.16 -30.86 -11.69
N LYS A 434 5.09 -32.01 -12.35
CA LYS A 434 3.97 -32.96 -12.18
C LYS A 434 3.95 -33.52 -10.76
N ALA A 435 5.10 -33.92 -10.23
CA ALA A 435 5.24 -34.34 -8.85
C ALA A 435 4.96 -33.20 -7.86
N LEU A 436 5.41 -31.98 -8.17
CA LEU A 436 5.12 -30.80 -7.35
C LEU A 436 3.61 -30.51 -7.27
N PHE A 437 2.91 -30.52 -8.40
CA PHE A 437 1.47 -30.27 -8.42
C PHE A 437 0.68 -31.43 -7.79
N ALA A 438 1.16 -32.67 -7.92
CA ALA A 438 0.58 -33.82 -7.22
C ALA A 438 0.64 -33.67 -5.70
N GLY A 439 1.79 -33.24 -5.16
CA GLY A 439 1.93 -32.94 -3.75
C GLY A 439 1.02 -31.80 -3.30
N TYR A 440 0.91 -30.72 -4.10
CA TYR A 440 -0.05 -29.65 -3.83
C TYR A 440 -1.50 -30.17 -3.82
N TRP A 441 -1.89 -31.02 -4.76
CA TRP A 441 -3.24 -31.58 -4.77
C TRP A 441 -3.51 -32.44 -3.53
N GLN A 442 -2.56 -33.31 -3.18
CA GLN A 442 -2.70 -34.24 -2.06
C GLN A 442 -2.68 -33.53 -0.71
N GLU A 443 -1.77 -32.58 -0.50
CA GLU A 443 -1.54 -31.96 0.80
C GLU A 443 -2.37 -30.68 0.98
N TYR A 444 -2.61 -29.89 -0.07
CA TYR A 444 -3.36 -28.62 0.03
C TYR A 444 -4.82 -28.76 -0.42
N VAL A 445 -5.05 -29.20 -1.67
CA VAL A 445 -6.40 -29.21 -2.27
C VAL A 445 -7.34 -30.16 -1.54
N SER A 446 -6.81 -31.26 -1.00
CA SER A 446 -7.59 -32.24 -0.22
C SER A 446 -8.15 -31.69 1.09
N GLN A 447 -7.58 -30.61 1.64
CA GLN A 447 -8.05 -29.95 2.86
C GLN A 447 -9.27 -29.05 2.59
N LEU A 448 -9.59 -28.75 1.32
CA LEU A 448 -10.66 -27.83 0.96
C LEU A 448 -12.04 -28.45 1.24
N PRO A 449 -12.95 -27.71 1.89
CA PRO A 449 -14.34 -28.13 2.03
C PRO A 449 -15.02 -28.28 0.65
N GLU A 450 -15.95 -29.24 0.54
CA GLU A 450 -16.68 -29.51 -0.71
C GLU A 450 -17.40 -28.26 -1.25
N ALA A 451 -17.91 -27.39 -0.36
CA ALA A 451 -18.59 -26.15 -0.73
C ALA A 451 -17.70 -25.19 -1.54
N VAL A 452 -16.38 -25.20 -1.32
CA VAL A 452 -15.42 -24.32 -2.03
C VAL A 452 -15.32 -24.71 -3.50
N PHE A 453 -15.38 -26.01 -3.82
CA PHE A 453 -15.24 -26.51 -5.20
C PHE A 453 -16.33 -26.03 -6.16
N ASN A 454 -17.44 -25.49 -5.66
CA ASN A 454 -18.48 -24.87 -6.49
C ASN A 454 -18.04 -23.52 -7.07
N GLN A 455 -17.04 -22.87 -6.48
CA GLN A 455 -16.54 -21.54 -6.84
C GLN A 455 -15.11 -21.57 -7.39
N VAL A 456 -14.43 -22.73 -7.32
CA VAL A 456 -13.07 -22.92 -7.81
C VAL A 456 -13.01 -22.73 -9.32
N ASN A 457 -11.94 -22.10 -9.78
CA ASN A 457 -11.61 -21.88 -11.18
C ASN A 457 -10.08 -21.88 -11.38
N GLU A 458 -9.61 -21.56 -12.59
CA GLU A 458 -8.19 -21.49 -12.93
C GLU A 458 -7.42 -20.51 -12.03
N ASN A 459 -8.01 -19.34 -11.76
CA ASN A 459 -7.39 -18.32 -10.93
C ASN A 459 -7.22 -18.77 -9.47
N PHE A 460 -8.14 -19.57 -8.94
CA PHE A 460 -7.99 -20.18 -7.61
C PHE A 460 -6.74 -21.07 -7.53
N TYR A 461 -6.58 -22.01 -8.47
CA TYR A 461 -5.42 -22.90 -8.49
C TYR A 461 -4.14 -22.12 -8.71
N ARG A 462 -4.12 -21.21 -9.69
CA ARG A 462 -2.99 -20.34 -9.97
C ARG A 462 -2.54 -19.57 -8.73
N THR A 463 -3.47 -18.94 -8.01
CA THR A 463 -3.14 -18.07 -6.87
C THR A 463 -2.70 -18.88 -5.65
N THR A 464 -3.40 -19.97 -5.32
CA THR A 464 -3.06 -20.81 -4.15
C THR A 464 -1.81 -21.66 -4.37
N PHE A 465 -1.61 -22.19 -5.59
CA PHE A 465 -0.39 -22.91 -5.94
C PHE A 465 0.84 -22.00 -5.94
N TYR A 466 0.72 -20.79 -6.52
CA TYR A 466 1.74 -19.75 -6.42
C TYR A 466 2.10 -19.47 -4.95
N GLU A 467 1.09 -19.21 -4.12
CA GLU A 467 1.28 -18.82 -2.73
C GLU A 467 2.04 -19.91 -1.96
N LEU A 468 1.60 -21.17 -2.07
CA LEU A 468 2.27 -22.31 -1.45
C LEU A 468 3.72 -22.44 -1.93
N CYS A 469 3.94 -22.40 -3.25
CA CYS A 469 5.28 -22.50 -3.82
C CYS A 469 6.19 -21.36 -3.35
N SER A 470 5.66 -20.14 -3.24
CA SER A 470 6.42 -18.97 -2.79
C SER A 470 6.96 -19.10 -1.36
N ARG A 471 6.26 -19.84 -0.48
CA ARG A 471 6.71 -20.08 0.90
C ARG A 471 8.00 -20.89 0.96
N TYR A 472 8.11 -21.93 0.12
CA TYR A 472 9.20 -22.90 0.19
C TYR A 472 10.29 -22.66 -0.85
N LEU A 473 9.92 -22.14 -2.03
CA LEU A 473 10.80 -22.06 -3.19
C LEU A 473 11.35 -20.65 -3.45
N SER A 474 10.95 -19.65 -2.65
CA SER A 474 11.36 -18.23 -2.84
C SER A 474 12.85 -17.99 -2.71
N ARG A 475 13.60 -18.95 -2.18
CA ARG A 475 15.06 -18.92 -2.27
C ARG A 475 15.51 -18.96 -3.73
N TRP A 476 14.97 -19.84 -4.55
CA TRP A 476 15.48 -20.14 -5.88
C TRP A 476 14.67 -19.54 -7.03
N PHE A 477 13.37 -19.31 -6.82
CA PHE A 477 12.46 -18.82 -7.85
C PHE A 477 11.83 -17.48 -7.47
N THR A 478 11.40 -16.77 -8.51
CA THR A 478 10.46 -15.66 -8.49
C THR A 478 9.28 -16.03 -9.40
N TRP A 479 8.19 -15.28 -9.32
CA TRP A 479 6.96 -15.60 -10.04
C TRP A 479 6.38 -14.41 -10.79
N ASN A 480 5.84 -14.69 -11.97
CA ASN A 480 4.96 -13.79 -12.69
C ASN A 480 3.58 -14.44 -12.76
N VAL A 481 2.53 -13.69 -12.44
CA VAL A 481 1.14 -14.17 -12.46
C VAL A 481 0.37 -13.30 -13.44
N GLU A 482 -0.38 -13.91 -14.36
CA GLU A 482 -1.17 -13.18 -15.37
C GLU A 482 -0.33 -12.20 -16.23
N ARG A 483 0.90 -12.58 -16.59
CA ARG A 483 1.80 -11.69 -17.35
C ARG A 483 1.36 -11.60 -18.80
N SER A 484 1.17 -10.37 -19.28
CA SER A 484 0.73 -10.09 -20.64
C SER A 484 1.91 -9.99 -21.60
N TYR A 485 1.77 -10.64 -22.75
CA TYR A 485 2.66 -10.58 -23.90
C TYR A 485 1.89 -10.09 -25.13
N PRO A 486 2.56 -9.70 -26.23
CA PRO A 486 1.86 -9.26 -27.44
C PRO A 486 0.87 -10.29 -28.01
N LYS A 487 1.09 -11.59 -27.75
CA LYS A 487 0.26 -12.71 -28.23
C LYS A 487 -0.32 -13.51 -27.06
N GLY A 488 -0.99 -12.85 -26.13
CA GLY A 488 -1.74 -13.50 -25.05
C GLY A 488 -1.16 -13.24 -23.66
N ARG A 489 -1.62 -14.01 -22.68
CA ARG A 489 -1.32 -13.82 -21.27
C ARG A 489 -0.99 -15.16 -20.64
N THR A 490 0.14 -15.25 -19.93
CA THR A 490 0.52 -16.45 -19.18
C THR A 490 -0.22 -16.49 -17.86
N ASP A 491 -0.60 -17.69 -17.42
CA ASP A 491 -1.18 -17.85 -16.10
C ASP A 491 -0.13 -17.72 -15.00
N LEU A 492 0.87 -18.61 -14.97
CA LEU A 492 1.92 -18.60 -13.96
C LEU A 492 3.28 -18.93 -14.56
N GLU A 493 4.27 -18.14 -14.19
CA GLU A 493 5.66 -18.38 -14.57
C GLU A 493 6.52 -18.56 -13.33
N PHE A 494 7.34 -19.61 -13.31
CA PHE A 494 8.44 -19.76 -12.37
C PHE A 494 9.69 -19.25 -13.06
N VAL A 495 10.36 -18.26 -12.48
CA VAL A 495 11.58 -17.64 -13.01
C VAL A 495 12.71 -17.89 -12.02
N GLY A 496 13.68 -18.72 -12.41
CA GLY A 496 14.83 -19.03 -11.57
C GLY A 496 15.73 -17.80 -11.39
N LYS A 497 16.05 -17.48 -10.13
CA LYS A 497 16.79 -16.26 -9.78
C LYS A 497 18.18 -16.29 -10.37
N TYR A 498 18.61 -15.16 -10.96
CA TYR A 498 19.95 -15.03 -11.55
C TYR A 498 21.10 -15.37 -10.58
N ASN A 499 20.89 -15.19 -9.27
CA ASN A 499 21.90 -15.41 -8.24
C ASN A 499 21.81 -16.79 -7.55
N GLU A 500 21.07 -17.74 -8.12
CA GLU A 500 20.81 -19.08 -7.54
C GLU A 500 20.96 -20.20 -8.57
N CYS A 501 20.85 -21.46 -8.14
CA CYS A 501 21.17 -22.64 -8.97
C CYS A 501 20.25 -22.86 -10.19
N PHE A 502 19.08 -22.22 -10.24
CA PHE A 502 18.15 -22.31 -11.36
C PHE A 502 18.16 -21.07 -12.26
N ALA A 503 19.21 -20.24 -12.16
CA ALA A 503 19.40 -19.11 -13.06
C ALA A 503 19.21 -19.52 -14.54
N GLY A 504 18.41 -18.75 -15.27
CA GLY A 504 18.09 -19.01 -16.67
C GLY A 504 17.01 -20.09 -16.89
N ILE A 505 16.47 -20.72 -15.85
CA ILE A 505 15.32 -21.64 -15.99
C ILE A 505 14.02 -20.84 -15.89
N ARG A 506 13.11 -21.08 -16.83
CA ARG A 506 11.74 -20.56 -16.82
C ARG A 506 10.75 -21.69 -17.04
N MET A 507 9.75 -21.82 -16.17
CA MET A 507 8.63 -22.74 -16.37
C MET A 507 7.37 -21.94 -16.56
N VAL A 508 6.67 -22.15 -17.67
CA VAL A 508 5.38 -21.53 -17.94
C VAL A 508 4.29 -22.56 -17.71
N ILE A 509 3.29 -22.18 -16.93
CA ILE A 509 2.22 -23.06 -16.46
C ILE A 509 0.89 -22.41 -16.83
N GLU A 510 0.09 -23.14 -17.61
CA GLU A 510 -1.29 -22.81 -17.94
C GLU A 510 -2.24 -23.68 -17.11
N PHE A 511 -3.25 -23.06 -16.50
CA PHE A 511 -4.28 -23.78 -15.77
C PHE A 511 -5.55 -23.88 -16.61
N LYS A 512 -6.18 -25.06 -16.58
CA LYS A 512 -7.49 -25.28 -17.19
C LYS A 512 -8.39 -25.95 -16.18
N TYR A 513 -9.60 -25.43 -16.00
CA TYR A 513 -10.55 -25.97 -15.03
C TYR A 513 -11.83 -26.47 -15.68
N PHE A 514 -12.22 -27.69 -15.33
CA PHE A 514 -13.52 -28.26 -15.68
C PHE A 514 -14.25 -28.68 -14.42
N SER A 515 -15.48 -28.19 -14.23
CA SER A 515 -16.35 -28.70 -13.16
C SER A 515 -16.68 -30.17 -13.39
N ASN A 516 -17.11 -30.89 -12.34
CA ASN A 516 -17.54 -32.30 -12.46
C ASN A 516 -18.60 -32.51 -13.55
N ALA A 517 -19.52 -31.55 -13.71
CA ALA A 517 -20.56 -31.60 -14.74
C ALA A 517 -19.99 -31.34 -16.15
N ALA A 518 -19.01 -30.45 -16.29
CA ALA A 518 -18.34 -30.20 -17.55
C ALA A 518 -17.47 -31.41 -17.96
N PHE A 519 -16.72 -31.98 -17.03
CA PHE A 519 -15.83 -33.11 -17.29
C PHE A 519 -16.59 -34.36 -17.76
N LYS A 520 -17.77 -34.64 -17.18
CA LYS A 520 -18.64 -35.75 -17.62
C LYS A 520 -18.98 -35.71 -19.12
N LYS A 521 -18.97 -34.53 -19.75
CA LYS A 521 -19.27 -34.39 -21.18
C LYS A 521 -18.16 -34.93 -22.10
N PHE A 522 -16.93 -35.04 -21.61
CA PHE A 522 -15.82 -35.62 -22.36
C PHE A 522 -15.90 -37.15 -22.48
N ASN A 523 -16.76 -37.79 -21.68
CA ASN A 523 -16.98 -39.24 -21.68
C ASN A 523 -15.66 -40.06 -21.64
N THR A 524 -14.71 -39.60 -20.83
CA THR A 524 -13.39 -40.21 -20.66
C THR A 524 -13.02 -40.23 -19.18
N SER A 525 -12.04 -41.07 -18.81
CA SER A 525 -11.42 -41.01 -17.49
C SER A 525 -10.31 -39.96 -17.46
N ILE A 526 -9.94 -39.46 -16.26
CA ILE A 526 -8.82 -38.51 -16.12
C ILE A 526 -7.53 -39.13 -16.69
N GLU A 527 -7.30 -40.42 -16.44
CA GLU A 527 -6.14 -41.16 -16.97
C GLU A 527 -6.09 -41.18 -18.50
N ASN A 528 -7.24 -41.26 -19.17
CA ASN A 528 -7.34 -41.30 -20.63
C ASN A 528 -7.61 -39.92 -21.27
N PHE A 529 -7.75 -38.86 -20.47
CA PHE A 529 -7.93 -37.51 -20.98
C PHE A 529 -6.72 -37.09 -21.82
N THR A 530 -6.94 -36.48 -22.97
CA THR A 530 -5.89 -35.99 -23.86
C THR A 530 -5.92 -34.47 -23.90
N MET A 531 -4.75 -33.86 -24.12
CA MET A 531 -4.62 -32.40 -24.18
C MET A 531 -5.46 -31.83 -25.33
N ILE A 532 -6.09 -30.68 -25.09
CA ILE A 532 -6.89 -29.98 -26.11
C ILE A 532 -5.95 -29.12 -26.96
N SER A 533 -6.03 -29.26 -28.29
CA SER A 533 -5.10 -28.62 -29.22
C SER A 533 -5.10 -27.08 -29.12
N GLU A 534 -6.26 -26.46 -28.92
CA GLU A 534 -6.41 -25.00 -28.76
C GLU A 534 -5.59 -24.47 -27.57
N ASP A 535 -5.54 -25.21 -26.46
CA ASP A 535 -4.76 -24.82 -25.27
C ASP A 535 -3.25 -24.85 -25.56
N THR A 536 -2.79 -25.68 -26.50
CA THR A 536 -1.38 -25.77 -26.89
C THR A 536 -0.96 -24.60 -27.78
N GLU A 537 -1.85 -24.17 -28.67
CA GLU A 537 -1.62 -23.02 -29.56
C GLU A 537 -1.51 -21.70 -28.77
N GLN A 538 -2.31 -21.55 -27.72
CA GLN A 538 -2.25 -20.41 -26.81
C GLN A 538 -0.86 -20.27 -26.17
N ILE A 539 -0.27 -21.38 -25.73
CA ILE A 539 1.02 -21.41 -25.03
C ILE A 539 2.18 -21.12 -25.99
N ALA A 540 2.13 -21.66 -27.20
CA ALA A 540 3.14 -21.40 -28.22
C ALA A 540 3.26 -19.90 -28.55
N GLY A 541 2.13 -19.16 -28.51
CA GLY A 541 2.07 -17.73 -28.83
C GLY A 541 2.89 -16.85 -27.89
N TYR A 542 2.75 -17.02 -26.57
CA TYR A 542 3.48 -16.19 -25.62
C TYR A 542 4.92 -16.66 -25.35
N VAL A 543 5.24 -17.95 -25.57
CA VAL A 543 6.63 -18.45 -25.48
C VAL A 543 7.52 -17.82 -26.55
N GLU A 544 6.97 -17.47 -27.71
CA GLU A 544 7.69 -16.68 -28.72
C GLU A 544 8.09 -15.30 -28.17
N GLY A 545 7.19 -14.64 -27.42
CA GLY A 545 7.46 -13.36 -26.75
C GLY A 545 8.53 -13.50 -25.66
N LEU A 546 8.38 -14.50 -24.80
CA LEU A 546 9.31 -14.76 -23.70
C LEU A 546 10.72 -15.13 -24.22
N LYS A 547 10.84 -15.89 -25.31
CA LYS A 547 12.13 -16.17 -25.96
C LYS A 547 12.77 -14.95 -26.63
N LYS A 548 11.98 -13.97 -27.09
CA LYS A 548 12.51 -12.70 -27.60
C LYS A 548 13.07 -11.83 -26.48
N GLU A 549 12.39 -11.81 -25.33
CA GLU A 549 12.78 -11.02 -24.17
C GLU A 549 13.95 -11.67 -23.40
N TYR A 550 13.97 -13.01 -23.33
CA TYR A 550 14.98 -13.80 -22.63
C TYR A 550 15.51 -14.95 -23.52
N PRO A 551 16.33 -14.64 -24.54
CA PRO A 551 16.82 -15.65 -25.49
C PRO A 551 17.68 -16.74 -24.86
N GLU A 552 18.38 -16.42 -23.77
CA GLU A 552 19.25 -17.34 -23.05
C GLU A 552 18.48 -18.29 -22.10
N ALA A 553 17.18 -18.08 -21.89
CA ALA A 553 16.41 -18.85 -20.93
C ALA A 553 15.99 -20.23 -21.45
N LYS A 554 16.14 -21.24 -20.61
CA LYS A 554 15.58 -22.59 -20.83
C LYS A 554 14.13 -22.59 -20.39
N VAL A 555 13.23 -22.57 -21.36
CA VAL A 555 11.78 -22.50 -21.16
C VAL A 555 11.17 -23.90 -21.22
N SER A 556 10.50 -24.33 -20.16
CA SER A 556 9.59 -25.48 -20.17
C SER A 556 8.13 -25.02 -20.09
N GLN A 557 7.23 -25.80 -20.67
CA GLN A 557 5.82 -25.45 -20.85
C GLN A 557 4.94 -26.56 -20.30
N HIS A 558 3.94 -26.18 -19.52
CA HIS A 558 3.10 -27.12 -18.78
C HIS A 558 1.64 -26.71 -18.86
N VAL A 559 0.75 -27.68 -19.07
CA VAL A 559 -0.70 -27.49 -18.93
C VAL A 559 -1.21 -28.35 -17.81
N ILE A 560 -1.91 -27.72 -16.87
CA ILE A 560 -2.50 -28.38 -15.72
C ILE A 560 -4.02 -28.32 -15.85
N TYR A 561 -4.62 -29.46 -16.13
CA TYR A 561 -6.08 -29.63 -16.13
C TYR A 561 -6.56 -30.08 -14.75
N CYS A 562 -7.46 -29.32 -14.15
CA CYS A 562 -8.11 -29.64 -12.87
C CYS A 562 -9.59 -29.99 -13.11
N PHE A 563 -10.05 -31.12 -12.56
CA PHE A 563 -11.38 -31.68 -12.80
C PHE A 563 -12.19 -31.70 -11.51
N GLY A 564 -12.88 -30.60 -11.20
CA GLY A 564 -13.69 -30.43 -10.00
C GLY A 564 -12.93 -30.85 -8.73
N ASN A 565 -13.53 -31.77 -7.96
CA ASN A 565 -12.88 -32.43 -6.81
C ASN A 565 -12.34 -33.83 -7.15
N GLY A 566 -12.39 -34.25 -8.43
CA GLY A 566 -12.08 -35.62 -8.85
C GLY A 566 -10.60 -35.88 -9.14
N GLY A 567 -9.81 -34.84 -9.47
CA GLY A 567 -8.38 -34.98 -9.72
C GLY A 567 -7.82 -33.94 -10.70
N PHE A 568 -6.59 -34.18 -11.15
CA PHE A 568 -5.89 -33.33 -12.11
C PHE A 568 -5.07 -34.15 -13.11
N LYS A 569 -4.61 -33.49 -14.17
CA LYS A 569 -3.62 -34.04 -15.10
C LYS A 569 -2.66 -32.96 -15.58
N VAL A 570 -1.36 -33.27 -15.57
CA VAL A 570 -0.30 -32.39 -16.05
C VAL A 570 0.25 -32.93 -17.37
N PHE A 571 0.42 -32.05 -18.35
CA PHE A 571 1.05 -32.31 -19.64
C PHE A 571 2.26 -31.40 -19.83
N ASP A 572 3.38 -31.99 -20.25
CA ASP A 572 4.56 -31.28 -20.74
C ASP A 572 4.41 -31.04 -22.26
N ILE A 573 4.77 -29.85 -22.75
CA ILE A 573 4.71 -29.48 -24.18
C ILE A 573 6.11 -29.47 -24.81
#